data_AF-A0A432ITN9-F1
#
_entry.id   AF-A0A432ITN9-F1
#
_cell.length_a   1.000
_cell.length_b   1.000
_cell.length_c   1.000
_cell.angle_alpha   90.00
_cell.angle_beta   90.00
_cell.angle_gamma   90.00
#
_symmetry.space_group_name_H-M   'P 1'
#
loop_
_entity.id
_entity.type
_entity.pdbx_description
1 polymer ?
#
loop_
_entity_poly.entity_id
_entity_poly.type
_entity_poly.pdbx_seq_one_letter_code
_entity_poly.pdbx_strand_id
1 'polypeptide(L)'
;MIFYFAYGSNLHHLQMKRRCPNCRFIKKIILHNYKLTFRSKYGAADIEKKMGKKVYGALYLISKIAEKKLDVYEEYPILYKKMFFKYGNKKVMTYIMIKKTKLVPPTTRYLNIIKQGYKDCKLNIKSLNDSLSQLKHIPSR
;
A
#
# COMPACT_ATOMS: atom_id res chain seq x y z
N MET A 1 -15.62 11.57 7.44
CA MET A 1 -14.37 11.50 6.67
C MET A 1 -13.50 10.37 7.23
N ILE A 2 -12.64 9.74 6.41
CA ILE A 2 -11.78 8.62 6.82
C ILE A 2 -10.34 8.94 6.46
N PHE A 3 -9.43 8.70 7.39
CA PHE A 3 -7.99 8.73 7.11
C PHE A 3 -7.56 7.38 6.53
N TYR A 4 -7.01 7.41 5.32
CA TYR A 4 -6.59 6.22 4.59
C TYR A 4 -5.08 6.25 4.34
N PHE A 5 -4.39 5.17 4.66
CA PHE A 5 -2.97 4.99 4.38
C PHE A 5 -2.80 4.13 3.13
N ALA A 6 -2.22 4.71 2.09
CA ALA A 6 -1.80 4.00 0.88
C ALA A 6 -0.31 3.67 0.94
N TYR A 7 0.06 2.45 0.55
CA TYR A 7 1.45 2.00 0.50
C TYR A 7 1.82 1.29 -0.84
N GLY A 8 0.84 1.11 -1.72
CA GLY A 8 0.97 0.41 -3.00
C GLY A 8 0.53 1.26 -4.19
N SER A 9 -0.24 0.69 -5.12
CA SER A 9 -0.67 1.41 -6.34
C SER A 9 -1.48 2.68 -6.07
N ASN A 10 -2.22 2.76 -4.96
CA ASN A 10 -2.95 3.97 -4.55
C ASN A 10 -2.04 5.16 -4.18
N LEU A 11 -0.71 4.98 -4.16
CA LEU A 11 0.24 6.09 -4.07
C LEU A 11 0.26 6.94 -5.35
N HIS A 12 -0.10 6.36 -6.49
CA HIS A 12 -0.14 7.05 -7.78
C HIS A 12 -1.33 8.00 -7.86
N HIS A 13 -1.07 9.32 -7.89
CA HIS A 13 -2.11 10.34 -7.74
C HIS A 13 -3.19 10.24 -8.81
N LEU A 14 -2.82 9.98 -10.06
CA LEU A 14 -3.80 9.85 -11.15
C LEU A 14 -4.69 8.61 -10.99
N GLN A 15 -4.16 7.50 -10.47
CA GLN A 15 -4.98 6.31 -10.19
C GLN A 15 -5.90 6.56 -9.00
N MET A 16 -5.36 7.20 -7.95
CA MET A 16 -6.14 7.55 -6.77
C MET A 16 -7.28 8.51 -7.13
N LYS A 17 -7.04 9.52 -7.97
CA LYS A 17 -8.06 10.46 -8.46
C LYS A 17 -9.13 9.77 -9.31
N ARG A 18 -8.77 8.77 -10.13
CA ARG A 18 -9.75 7.98 -10.91
C ARG A 18 -10.64 7.13 -10.00
N ARG A 19 -10.08 6.48 -8.97
CA ARG A 19 -10.81 5.65 -8.01
C ARG A 19 -11.66 6.49 -7.04
N CYS A 20 -11.09 7.62 -6.61
CA CYS A 20 -11.68 8.54 -5.67
C CYS A 20 -11.43 10.00 -6.09
N PRO A 21 -12.32 10.60 -6.90
CA PRO A 21 -12.15 11.98 -7.40
C PRO A 21 -12.01 13.03 -6.29
N ASN A 22 -12.68 12.81 -5.16
CA ASN A 22 -12.73 13.75 -4.04
C ASN A 22 -11.76 13.39 -2.90
N CYS A 23 -10.75 12.53 -3.14
CA CYS A 23 -9.74 12.28 -2.11
C CYS A 23 -8.78 13.47 -2.01
N ARG A 24 -8.31 13.75 -0.80
CA ARG A 24 -7.27 14.75 -0.57
C ARG A 24 -6.01 14.08 -0.05
N PHE A 25 -4.91 14.21 -0.78
CA PHE A 25 -3.58 13.88 -0.25
C PHE A 25 -3.27 14.83 0.92
N ILE A 26 -2.88 14.27 2.07
CA ILE A 26 -2.56 15.06 3.27
C ILE A 26 -1.05 15.20 3.41
N LYS A 27 -0.34 14.07 3.52
CA LYS A 27 1.14 14.02 3.65
C LYS A 27 1.64 12.59 3.56
N LYS A 28 2.95 12.42 3.36
CA LYS A 28 3.61 11.13 3.58
C LYS A 28 3.70 10.80 5.08
N ILE A 29 3.53 9.53 5.42
CA ILE A 29 3.67 9.00 6.78
C ILE A 29 4.40 7.65 6.76
N ILE A 30 4.84 7.22 7.94
CA ILE A 30 5.54 5.94 8.13
C ILE A 30 4.69 5.06 9.03
N LEU A 31 4.47 3.81 8.60
CA LEU A 31 3.90 2.76 9.41
C LEU A 31 5.03 1.89 9.99
N HIS A 32 5.18 1.92 11.31
CA HIS A 32 6.23 1.21 12.05
C HIS A 32 5.82 -0.23 12.38
N ASN A 33 6.80 -1.12 12.48
CA ASN A 33 6.65 -2.55 12.78
C ASN A 33 5.91 -3.34 11.68
N TYR A 34 6.01 -2.85 10.44
CA TYR A 34 5.55 -3.52 9.24
C TYR A 34 6.64 -3.51 8.17
N LYS A 35 6.58 -4.46 7.26
CA LYS A 35 7.36 -4.43 6.02
C LYS A 35 6.45 -4.56 4.80
N LEU A 36 6.87 -3.93 3.71
CA LEU A 36 6.23 -4.03 2.41
C LEU A 36 6.66 -5.34 1.75
N THR A 37 5.69 -6.06 1.21
CA THR A 37 5.85 -7.36 0.55
C THR A 37 5.04 -7.37 -0.73
N PHE A 38 5.35 -8.32 -1.62
CA PHE A 38 4.65 -8.50 -2.87
C PHE A 38 4.19 -9.95 -2.99
N ARG A 39 2.92 -10.16 -3.33
CA ARG A 39 2.21 -11.45 -3.27
C ARG A 39 1.20 -11.56 -4.40
N SER A 40 0.48 -12.68 -4.51
CA SER A 40 -0.42 -13.04 -5.62
C SER A 40 0.29 -13.30 -6.95
N LYS A 41 -0.46 -13.79 -7.95
CA LYS A 41 0.04 -14.11 -9.30
C LYS A 41 0.78 -12.96 -9.97
N TYR A 42 0.42 -11.71 -9.66
CA TYR A 42 0.98 -10.50 -10.30
C TYR A 42 1.93 -9.69 -9.41
N GLY A 43 2.22 -10.17 -8.20
CA GLY A 43 3.02 -9.44 -7.22
C GLY A 43 2.34 -8.13 -6.77
N ALA A 44 1.09 -8.19 -6.36
CA ALA A 44 0.36 -7.10 -5.70
C ALA A 44 0.99 -6.75 -4.33
N ALA A 45 0.86 -5.49 -3.94
CA ALA A 45 1.53 -4.95 -2.75
C ALA A 45 0.75 -5.31 -1.46
N ASP A 46 1.45 -5.82 -0.47
CA ASP A 46 0.90 -6.19 0.84
C ASP A 46 1.83 -5.73 1.96
N ILE A 47 1.29 -5.55 3.16
CA ILE A 47 2.09 -5.31 4.36
C ILE A 47 1.90 -6.43 5.38
N GLU A 48 2.99 -6.80 6.03
CA GLU A 48 2.97 -7.77 7.13
C GLU A 48 3.75 -7.26 8.33
N LYS A 49 3.31 -7.68 9.53
CA LYS A 49 3.98 -7.31 10.78
C LYS A 49 5.42 -7.81 10.76
N LYS A 50 6.36 -6.90 11.03
CA LYS A 50 7.77 -7.23 11.24
C LYS A 50 8.39 -6.14 12.12
N MET A 51 8.73 -6.51 13.35
CA MET A 51 9.34 -5.60 14.32
C MET A 51 10.62 -4.98 13.76
N GLY A 52 10.81 -3.68 14.05
CA GLY A 52 11.96 -2.91 13.60
C GLY A 52 11.93 -2.48 12.12
N LYS A 53 10.97 -2.97 11.32
CA LYS A 53 10.78 -2.53 9.93
C LYS A 53 9.78 -1.38 9.83
N LYS A 54 9.80 -0.69 8.69
CA LYS A 54 9.00 0.51 8.42
C LYS A 54 8.44 0.43 7.00
N VAL A 55 7.19 0.85 6.81
CA VAL A 55 6.56 1.05 5.50
C VAL A 55 6.31 2.53 5.28
N TYR A 56 6.84 3.05 4.18
CA TYR A 56 6.61 4.42 3.75
C TYR A 56 5.35 4.47 2.88
N GLY A 57 4.49 5.42 3.14
CA GLY A 57 3.27 5.59 2.37
C GLY A 57 2.68 6.98 2.48
N ALA A 58 1.45 7.13 1.99
CA ALA A 58 0.74 8.39 1.95
C ALA A 58 -0.54 8.34 2.77
N LEU A 59 -0.81 9.42 3.51
CA LEU A 59 -2.05 9.64 4.21
C LEU A 59 -2.99 10.45 3.32
N TYR A 60 -4.15 9.88 3.03
CA TYR A 60 -5.25 10.51 2.33
C TYR A 60 -6.42 10.75 3.28
N LEU A 61 -7.23 11.74 2.95
CA LEU A 61 -8.55 11.95 3.50
C LEU A 61 -9.58 11.58 2.44
N ILE A 62 -10.42 10.58 2.74
CA ILE A 62 -11.42 10.04 1.82
C ILE A 62 -12.83 10.10 2.42
N SER A 63 -13.85 10.09 1.58
CA SER A 63 -15.25 9.99 1.99
C SER A 63 -15.65 8.53 2.22
N LYS A 64 -16.80 8.30 2.88
CA LYS A 64 -17.37 6.94 3.01
C LYS A 64 -17.73 6.32 1.65
N ILE A 65 -18.12 7.13 0.68
CA ILE A 65 -18.42 6.67 -0.69
C ILE A 65 -17.14 6.20 -1.38
N ALA A 66 -16.05 6.95 -1.21
CA ALA A 66 -14.74 6.57 -1.73
C ALA A 66 -14.21 5.29 -1.08
N GLU A 67 -14.41 5.12 0.22
CA GLU A 67 -14.10 3.88 0.92
C GLU A 67 -14.81 2.69 0.27
N LYS A 68 -16.12 2.76 0.01
CA LYS A 68 -16.87 1.69 -0.67
C LYS A 68 -16.33 1.38 -2.07
N LYS A 69 -15.90 2.39 -2.82
CA LYS A 69 -15.25 2.17 -4.13
C LYS A 69 -13.90 1.47 -4.01
N LEU A 70 -13.13 1.81 -2.97
CA LEU A 70 -11.88 1.13 -2.65
C LEU A 70 -12.14 -0.30 -2.17
N ASP A 71 -13.21 -0.55 -1.42
CA ASP A 71 -13.58 -1.90 -0.98
C ASP A 71 -13.77 -2.84 -2.18
N VAL A 72 -14.48 -2.38 -3.22
CA VAL A 72 -14.64 -3.14 -4.46
C VAL A 72 -13.30 -3.35 -5.17
N TYR A 73 -12.47 -2.30 -5.25
CA TYR A 73 -11.17 -2.36 -5.93
C TYR A 73 -10.16 -3.30 -5.24
N GLU A 74 -10.17 -3.35 -3.91
CA GLU A 74 -9.29 -4.20 -3.10
C GLU A 74 -9.88 -5.61 -2.88
N GLU A 75 -10.98 -5.93 -3.55
CA GLU A 75 -11.74 -7.18 -3.41
C GLU A 75 -12.04 -7.51 -1.94
N TYR A 76 -12.42 -6.50 -1.15
CA TYR A 76 -12.78 -6.65 0.26
C TYR A 76 -14.14 -7.34 0.40
N PRO A 77 -14.32 -8.30 1.36
CA PRO A 77 -13.35 -8.81 2.32
C PRO A 77 -12.74 -10.16 1.90
N ILE A 78 -12.50 -10.40 0.60
CA ILE A 78 -12.01 -11.69 0.08
C ILE A 78 -10.49 -11.69 -0.02
N LEU A 79 -9.92 -10.74 -0.77
CA LEU A 79 -8.47 -10.65 -0.98
C LEU A 79 -7.79 -9.87 0.14
N TYR A 80 -8.32 -8.67 0.42
CA TYR A 80 -7.84 -7.79 1.48
C TYR A 80 -8.88 -7.63 2.59
N LYS A 81 -8.38 -7.37 3.81
CA LYS A 81 -9.16 -6.91 4.96
C LYS A 81 -8.71 -5.53 5.40
N LYS A 82 -9.61 -4.79 6.06
CA LYS A 82 -9.29 -3.51 6.68
C LYS A 82 -8.44 -3.72 7.94
N MET A 83 -7.38 -2.94 8.04
CA MET A 83 -6.57 -2.81 9.25
C MET A 83 -6.62 -1.35 9.70
N PHE A 84 -6.73 -1.15 11.01
CA PHE A 84 -6.69 0.19 11.60
C PHE A 84 -5.48 0.33 12.50
N PHE A 85 -4.84 1.50 12.45
CA PHE A 85 -3.75 1.87 13.34
C PHE A 85 -3.89 3.32 13.80
N LYS A 86 -3.22 3.67 14.90
CA LYS A 86 -3.17 5.05 15.39
C LYS A 86 -1.99 5.79 14.76
N TYR A 87 -2.23 7.01 14.31
CA TYR A 87 -1.19 7.95 13.89
C TYR A 87 -1.43 9.27 14.61
N GLY A 88 -0.71 9.49 15.71
CA GLY A 88 -1.08 10.49 16.72
C GLY A 88 -2.48 10.20 17.26
N ASN A 89 -3.34 11.23 17.30
CA ASN A 89 -4.72 11.13 17.79
C ASN A 89 -5.72 10.63 16.72
N LYS A 90 -5.25 10.23 15.54
CA LYS A 90 -6.10 9.82 14.42
C LYS A 90 -6.11 8.30 14.24
N LYS A 91 -7.30 7.73 14.07
CA LYS A 91 -7.49 6.35 13.59
C LYS A 91 -7.36 6.34 12.07
N VAL A 92 -6.42 5.56 11.55
CA VAL A 92 -6.10 5.45 10.12
C VAL A 92 -6.42 4.05 9.63
N MET A 93 -7.15 3.96 8.53
CA MET A 93 -7.48 2.72 7.84
C MET A 93 -6.42 2.39 6.78
N THR A 94 -6.15 1.12 6.56
CA THR A 94 -5.44 0.59 5.40
C THR A 94 -5.98 -0.80 5.05
N TYR A 95 -5.55 -1.36 3.92
CA TYR A 95 -5.88 -2.73 3.52
C TYR A 95 -4.67 -3.64 3.75
N ILE A 96 -4.89 -4.88 4.16
CA ILE A 96 -3.86 -5.93 4.22
C ILE A 96 -4.41 -7.24 3.66
N MET A 97 -3.59 -8.02 2.95
CA MET A 97 -4.07 -9.30 2.41
C MET A 97 -4.47 -10.24 3.56
N ILE A 98 -5.58 -10.97 3.38
CA ILE A 98 -6.08 -11.93 4.35
C ILE A 98 -5.14 -13.12 4.47
N LYS A 99 -4.79 -13.74 3.33
CA LYS A 99 -3.87 -14.87 3.26
C LYS A 99 -2.49 -14.40 2.83
N LYS A 100 -1.49 -14.66 3.65
CA LYS A 100 -0.08 -14.35 3.34
C LYS A 100 0.52 -15.45 2.48
N THR A 101 0.26 -15.40 1.18
CA THR A 101 0.83 -16.35 0.21
C THR A 101 2.34 -16.17 0.06
N LYS A 102 2.98 -17.05 -0.71
CA LYS A 102 4.40 -16.90 -1.10
C LYS A 102 4.67 -15.50 -1.67
N LEU A 103 5.88 -15.03 -1.43
CA LEU A 103 6.37 -13.77 -1.97
C LEU A 103 6.62 -13.93 -3.47
N VAL A 104 6.14 -12.97 -4.25
CA VAL A 104 6.20 -12.98 -5.72
C VAL A 104 6.66 -11.60 -6.19
N PRO A 105 7.65 -11.49 -7.10
CA PRO A 105 8.06 -10.21 -7.65
C PRO A 105 6.90 -9.52 -8.40
N PRO A 106 6.72 -8.20 -8.24
CA PRO A 106 5.74 -7.46 -9.02
C PRO A 106 6.11 -7.46 -10.50
N THR A 107 5.10 -7.48 -11.37
CA THR A 107 5.32 -7.22 -12.80
C THR A 107 5.96 -5.84 -13.02
N THR A 108 6.76 -5.67 -14.07
CA THR A 108 7.38 -4.38 -14.42
C THR A 108 6.36 -3.26 -14.53
N ARG A 109 5.20 -3.55 -15.15
CA ARG A 109 4.08 -2.60 -15.28
C ARG A 109 3.55 -2.15 -13.91
N TYR A 110 3.29 -3.09 -13.00
CA TYR A 110 2.79 -2.78 -11.67
C TYR A 110 3.83 -2.03 -10.83
N LEU A 111 5.10 -2.43 -10.92
CA LEU A 111 6.19 -1.75 -10.24
C LEU A 111 6.35 -0.30 -10.70
N ASN A 112 6.23 -0.02 -12.00
CA ASN A 112 6.31 1.34 -12.53
C ASN A 112 5.21 2.25 -11.99
N ILE A 113 3.99 1.72 -11.77
CA ILE A 113 2.90 2.45 -11.11
C ILE A 113 3.30 2.84 -9.68
N ILE A 114 3.84 1.89 -8.90
CA ILE A 114 4.28 2.18 -7.53
C ILE A 114 5.44 3.19 -7.53
N LYS A 115 6.42 3.04 -8.42
CA LYS A 115 7.53 3.99 -8.57
C LYS A 115 7.03 5.39 -8.88
N GLN A 116 6.04 5.54 -9.75
CA GLN A 116 5.43 6.84 -10.02
C GLN A 116 4.69 7.38 -8.78
N GLY A 117 3.95 6.55 -8.05
CA GLY A 117 3.33 6.94 -6.79
C GLY A 117 4.34 7.39 -5.71
N TYR A 118 5.52 6.77 -5.66
CA TYR A 118 6.62 7.21 -4.80
C TYR A 118 7.11 8.61 -5.18
N LYS A 119 7.20 8.92 -6.49
CA LYS A 119 7.54 10.27 -6.98
C LYS A 119 6.44 11.27 -6.60
N ASP A 120 5.18 10.95 -6.92
CA ASP A 120 4.01 11.80 -6.65
C ASP A 120 3.91 12.18 -5.16
N CYS A 121 4.14 11.20 -4.27
CA CYS A 121 4.07 11.38 -2.83
C CYS A 121 5.40 11.84 -2.18
N LYS A 122 6.46 12.09 -2.98
CA LYS A 122 7.82 12.45 -2.51
C LYS A 122 8.37 11.47 -1.46
N LEU A 123 8.17 10.17 -1.69
CA LEU A 123 8.68 9.06 -0.88
C LEU A 123 10.09 8.67 -1.30
N ASN A 124 10.88 8.16 -0.35
CA ASN A 124 12.24 7.71 -0.64
C ASN A 124 12.21 6.38 -1.38
N ILE A 125 12.64 6.38 -2.64
CA ILE A 125 12.67 5.19 -3.51
C ILE A 125 13.60 4.09 -2.96
N LYS A 126 14.61 4.43 -2.16
CA LYS A 126 15.50 3.44 -1.53
C LYS A 126 14.70 2.42 -0.71
N SER A 127 13.67 2.86 0.01
CA SER A 127 12.80 1.97 0.80
C SER A 127 12.01 0.95 -0.05
N LEU A 128 11.66 1.31 -1.29
CA LEU A 128 11.02 0.38 -2.22
C LEU A 128 12.04 -0.67 -2.70
N ASN A 129 13.25 -0.23 -3.05
CA ASN A 129 14.33 -1.11 -3.47
C ASN A 129 14.72 -2.12 -2.36
N ASP A 130 14.77 -1.68 -1.10
CA ASP A 130 15.02 -2.54 0.06
C ASP A 130 13.92 -3.59 0.26
N SER A 131 12.69 -3.28 -0.15
CA SER A 131 11.57 -4.23 -0.11
C SER A 131 11.64 -5.24 -1.25
N LEU A 132 12.15 -4.82 -2.41
CA LEU A 132 12.34 -5.68 -3.59
C LEU A 132 13.57 -6.58 -3.48
N SER A 133 14.66 -6.15 -2.83
CA SER A 133 15.87 -6.97 -2.64
C SER A 133 15.58 -8.23 -1.83
N GLN A 134 14.64 -8.15 -0.88
CA GLN A 134 14.17 -9.32 -0.11
C GLN A 134 13.53 -10.40 -0.99
N LEU A 135 13.08 -10.08 -2.19
CA LEU A 135 12.50 -11.03 -3.14
C LEU A 135 13.57 -11.73 -4.00
N LYS A 136 14.76 -11.14 -4.15
CA LYS A 136 15.86 -11.68 -4.96
C LYS A 136 16.58 -12.84 -4.27
N HIS A 137 16.49 -12.95 -2.95
CA HIS A 137 17.06 -14.06 -2.18
C HIS A 137 16.14 -15.28 -2.07
N ILE A 138 15.04 -15.32 -2.84
CA ILE A 138 14.21 -16.51 -2.95
C ILE A 138 14.79 -17.34 -4.09
N PRO A 139 15.41 -18.51 -3.83
CA PRO A 139 15.92 -19.34 -4.89
C PRO A 139 14.78 -19.66 -5.85
N SER A 140 14.98 -19.35 -7.13
CA SER A 140 14.16 -19.89 -8.21
C SER A 140 14.21 -21.41 -8.09
N ARG A 141 13.08 -22.03 -7.77
CA ARG A 141 12.88 -23.45 -8.07
C ARG A 141 12.49 -23.57 -9.53
#